data_AF-A0A7X9TRN1-F1
#
_entry.id   AF-A0A7X9TRN1-F1
#
_cell.length_a   1.000
_cell.length_b   1.000
_cell.length_c   1.000
_cell.angle_alpha   90.00
_cell.angle_beta   90.00
_cell.angle_gamma   90.00
#
_symmetry.space_group_name_H-M   'P 1'
#
loop_
_entity.id
_entity.type
_entity.pdbx_description
1 polymer ?
#
loop_
_entity_poly.entity_id
_entity_poly.type
_entity_poly.pdbx_seq_one_letter_code
_entity_poly.pdbx_strand_id
1 'polypeptide(L)'
;MPRSVFITRLVVGLLIGAALWYIWIIASPKLEIGGASPDQQQLGTLQGLSPYDFGDSGTGVVVTAQGTWLVGRVDDEYHRFEPSAEEVNLTEQLYGKTPKAPQEESTYSGFFSGSKPQTTFVSRLGADGEFKPVARLSGGASLVASADGARVFLLTDLQRPKGADGQVVFSSDDQGKTWTLLADDFFPRIGSALVLLDPYFYSKDEVWAWGLPEEIEDESNSVSTGVYYSSAGGLHSTPIMTPHSLLVGSEYASGKRPDIKQWHDSSDQVTHVLQLDARRAYIWVSQRFWGSSPDDKGGNVAVSVTTRVALTRTAGTWQVSTIQREDGLYITDLGSNGEGRVLGLIDQGSRGQAVVAEMNTTTLAWQPLGEVPNVFSPLAASTQAQRLWVGRDSLMISTYSEHHPPRWLYWWGDANISAGAVFYSRDGGQGWRRLALDDHGVLGFDAASDRVFWAKPSQRDGVGIHTYGLR
;
A
#
# COMPACT_ATOMS: atom_id res chain seq x y z
N MET A 1 35.09 -40.66 33.86
CA MET A 1 35.25 -40.22 32.45
C MET A 1 36.38 -39.20 32.37
N PRO A 2 37.27 -39.24 31.37
CA PRO A 2 38.32 -38.25 31.20
C PRO A 2 37.72 -36.86 30.96
N ARG A 3 38.26 -35.82 31.60
CA ARG A 3 37.81 -34.42 31.43
C ARG A 3 37.77 -33.97 29.96
N SER A 4 38.66 -34.49 29.13
CA SER A 4 38.71 -34.23 27.69
C SER A 4 37.47 -34.73 26.94
N VAL A 5 36.99 -35.94 27.23
CA VAL A 5 35.80 -36.52 26.56
C VAL A 5 34.53 -35.73 26.92
N PHE A 6 34.44 -35.24 28.16
CA PHE A 6 33.33 -34.39 28.59
C PHE A 6 33.34 -33.02 27.90
N ILE A 7 34.51 -32.37 27.83
CA ILE A 7 34.67 -31.08 27.13
C ILE A 7 34.36 -31.24 25.63
N THR A 8 34.86 -32.29 24.97
CA THR A 8 34.57 -32.54 23.56
C THR A 8 33.07 -32.75 23.31
N ARG A 9 32.39 -33.54 24.16
CA ARG A 9 30.93 -33.73 24.04
C ARG A 9 30.15 -32.42 24.25
N LEU A 10 30.58 -31.58 25.18
CA LEU A 10 29.96 -30.29 25.44
C LEU A 10 30.15 -29.31 24.28
N VAL A 11 31.36 -29.25 23.70
CA VAL A 11 31.63 -28.43 22.51
C VAL A 11 30.83 -28.90 21.31
N VAL A 12 30.80 -30.21 21.04
CA VAL A 12 29.99 -30.77 19.94
C VAL A 12 28.50 -30.49 20.16
N GLY A 13 28.01 -30.65 21.39
CA GLY A 13 26.62 -30.33 21.75
C GLY A 13 26.28 -28.86 21.52
N LEU A 14 27.17 -27.94 21.90
CA LEU A 14 27.00 -26.50 21.66
C LEU A 14 27.00 -26.17 20.16
N LEU A 15 27.88 -26.79 19.38
CA LEU A 15 27.92 -26.58 17.92
C LEU A 15 26.64 -27.06 17.23
N ILE A 16 26.14 -28.24 17.62
CA ILE A 16 24.86 -28.75 17.11
C ILE A 16 23.70 -27.83 17.53
N GLY A 17 23.69 -27.39 18.79
CA GLY A 17 22.69 -26.45 19.29
C GLY A 17 22.69 -25.13 18.53
N ALA A 18 23.88 -24.54 18.29
CA ALA A 18 24.04 -23.33 17.52
C ALA A 18 23.61 -23.50 16.05
N ALA A 19 23.95 -24.64 15.43
CA ALA A 19 23.54 -24.94 14.06
C ALA A 19 22.02 -25.09 13.93
N LEU A 20 21.37 -25.81 14.86
CA LEU A 20 19.91 -25.95 14.88
C LEU A 20 19.21 -24.62 15.16
N TRP A 21 19.73 -23.81 16.08
CA TRP A 21 19.23 -22.46 16.36
C TRP A 21 19.33 -21.55 15.13
N TYR A 22 20.47 -21.60 14.43
CA TYR A 22 20.67 -20.85 13.20
C TYR A 22 19.69 -21.29 12.10
N ILE A 23 19.57 -22.61 11.86
CA ILE A 23 18.61 -23.18 10.89
C ILE A 23 17.18 -22.76 11.22
N TRP A 24 16.82 -22.76 12.50
CA TRP A 24 15.51 -22.31 12.96
C TRP A 24 15.27 -20.83 12.64
N ILE A 25 16.22 -19.94 12.88
CA ILE A 25 16.06 -18.51 12.58
C ILE A 25 15.93 -18.24 11.08
N ILE A 26 16.69 -18.94 10.22
CA ILE A 26 16.58 -18.72 8.77
C ILE A 26 15.34 -19.37 8.14
N ALA A 27 14.84 -20.47 8.72
CA ALA A 27 13.69 -21.20 8.20
C ALA A 27 12.36 -20.64 8.71
N SER A 28 12.29 -20.17 9.96
CA SER A 28 11.05 -19.73 10.60
C SER A 28 10.38 -18.53 9.91
N PRO A 29 11.09 -17.57 9.29
CA PRO A 29 10.47 -16.57 8.46
C PRO A 29 9.80 -17.13 7.22
N LYS A 30 10.53 -17.96 6.47
CA LYS A 30 10.08 -18.54 5.20
C LYS A 30 8.97 -19.56 5.35
N LEU A 31 8.91 -20.25 6.47
CA LEU A 31 7.87 -21.22 6.79
C LEU A 31 6.73 -20.59 7.61
N GLU A 32 6.79 -19.28 7.86
CA GLU A 32 5.80 -18.54 8.66
C GLU A 32 5.60 -19.11 10.07
N ILE A 33 6.65 -19.74 10.59
CA ILE A 33 6.64 -20.35 11.91
C ILE A 33 6.96 -19.28 12.94
N GLY A 34 6.01 -19.03 13.82
CA GLY A 34 6.15 -18.08 14.92
C GLY A 34 5.69 -16.66 14.58
N GLY A 35 5.49 -15.86 15.62
CA GLY A 35 4.78 -14.59 15.55
C GLY A 35 3.69 -14.54 16.62
N ALA A 36 3.18 -13.35 16.88
CA ALA A 36 2.05 -13.15 17.78
C ALA A 36 0.74 -13.16 17.00
N SER A 37 -0.30 -13.69 17.64
CA SER A 37 -1.68 -13.69 17.17
C SER A 37 -2.55 -12.89 18.15
N PRO A 38 -2.32 -11.58 18.31
CA PRO A 38 -2.97 -10.80 19.35
C PRO A 38 -4.47 -10.68 19.05
N ASP A 39 -5.29 -10.94 20.08
CA ASP A 39 -6.76 -10.89 20.03
C ASP A 39 -7.35 -11.52 18.75
N GLN A 40 -6.83 -12.68 18.35
CA GLN A 40 -7.24 -13.35 17.12
C GLN A 40 -8.71 -13.70 17.14
N GLN A 41 -9.43 -13.28 16.10
CA GLN A 41 -10.82 -13.64 15.88
C GLN A 41 -11.04 -14.02 14.42
N GLN A 42 -11.95 -14.98 14.18
CA GLN A 42 -12.50 -15.19 12.85
C GLN A 42 -13.63 -14.18 12.67
N LEU A 43 -13.50 -13.32 11.66
CA LEU A 43 -14.48 -12.29 11.37
C LEU A 43 -15.65 -12.86 10.57
N GLY A 44 -15.35 -13.69 9.58
CA GLY A 44 -16.37 -14.37 8.79
C GLY A 44 -15.81 -15.27 7.71
N THR A 45 -16.69 -15.90 6.94
CA THR A 45 -16.32 -16.77 5.82
C THR A 45 -17.02 -16.36 4.53
N LEU A 46 -16.38 -16.62 3.40
CA LEU A 46 -16.98 -16.52 2.07
C LEU A 46 -16.67 -17.81 1.30
N GLN A 47 -17.71 -18.44 0.74
CA GLN A 47 -17.53 -19.60 -0.14
C GLN A 47 -17.15 -19.13 -1.54
N GLY A 48 -16.42 -19.96 -2.30
CA GLY A 48 -16.13 -19.68 -3.72
C GLY A 48 -15.01 -18.67 -3.99
N LEU A 49 -14.37 -18.14 -2.94
CA LEU A 49 -13.10 -17.40 -3.03
C LEU A 49 -12.00 -18.14 -2.29
N SER A 50 -10.77 -17.97 -2.77
CA SER A 50 -9.53 -18.40 -2.15
C SER A 50 -8.78 -17.21 -1.53
N PRO A 51 -7.86 -17.44 -0.58
CA PRO A 51 -6.99 -16.37 -0.09
C PRO A 51 -6.11 -15.69 -1.17
N TYR A 52 -5.92 -16.30 -2.34
CA TYR A 52 -5.15 -15.72 -3.44
C TYR A 52 -5.94 -14.66 -4.23
N ASP A 53 -7.25 -14.56 -3.99
CA ASP A 53 -8.16 -13.68 -4.74
C ASP A 53 -8.13 -12.23 -4.23
N PHE A 54 -7.18 -11.90 -3.35
CA PHE A 54 -7.03 -10.61 -2.67
C PHE A 54 -5.63 -9.97 -2.84
N GLY A 55 -4.85 -10.45 -3.81
CA GLY A 55 -3.45 -10.03 -4.00
C GLY A 55 -3.22 -8.70 -4.71
N ASP A 56 -4.27 -8.10 -5.29
CA ASP A 56 -4.16 -6.90 -6.12
C ASP A 56 -4.50 -5.62 -5.35
N SER A 57 -3.90 -4.50 -5.75
CA SER A 57 -4.27 -3.19 -5.21
C SER A 57 -5.78 -2.93 -5.34
N GLY A 58 -6.42 -2.60 -4.22
CA GLY A 58 -7.85 -2.33 -4.15
C GLY A 58 -8.75 -3.52 -3.78
N THR A 59 -8.20 -4.73 -3.68
CA THR A 59 -8.90 -5.91 -3.13
C THR A 59 -8.62 -6.07 -1.64
N GLY A 60 -9.46 -6.83 -0.92
CA GLY A 60 -9.33 -7.08 0.51
C GLY A 60 -10.48 -6.50 1.36
N VAL A 61 -10.18 -6.13 2.61
CA VAL A 61 -11.18 -5.74 3.62
C VAL A 61 -11.25 -4.23 3.79
N VAL A 62 -12.47 -3.68 3.68
CA VAL A 62 -12.77 -2.27 3.97
C VAL A 62 -13.76 -2.21 5.12
N VAL A 63 -13.43 -1.45 6.18
CA VAL A 63 -14.30 -1.26 7.33
C VAL A 63 -14.88 0.15 7.31
N THR A 64 -16.19 0.26 7.47
CA THR A 64 -16.89 1.52 7.70
C THR A 64 -17.56 1.49 9.08
N ALA A 65 -18.03 2.63 9.56
CA ALA A 65 -18.84 2.68 10.79
C ALA A 65 -20.13 1.85 10.71
N GLN A 66 -20.57 1.46 9.50
CA GLN A 66 -21.85 0.82 9.23
C GLN A 66 -21.71 -0.65 8.77
N GLY A 67 -20.49 -1.13 8.51
CA GLY A 67 -20.30 -2.49 8.04
C GLY A 67 -18.85 -2.84 7.73
N THR A 68 -18.63 -4.12 7.44
CA THR A 68 -17.35 -4.62 6.94
C THR A 68 -17.56 -5.25 5.58
N TRP A 69 -16.70 -4.88 4.66
CA TRP A 69 -16.75 -5.22 3.25
C TRP A 69 -15.55 -6.08 2.89
N LEU A 70 -15.74 -6.96 1.92
CA LEU A 70 -14.70 -7.79 1.35
C LEU A 70 -14.80 -7.71 -0.18
N VAL A 71 -13.73 -7.28 -0.81
CA VAL A 71 -13.60 -7.21 -2.27
C VAL A 71 -12.63 -8.29 -2.70
N GLY A 72 -13.08 -9.24 -3.50
CA GLY A 72 -12.23 -10.28 -4.07
C GLY A 72 -12.31 -10.29 -5.58
N ARG A 73 -11.23 -10.70 -6.24
CA ARG A 73 -11.12 -10.79 -7.69
C ARG A 73 -10.77 -12.21 -8.09
N VAL A 74 -11.56 -12.78 -8.98
CA VAL A 74 -11.35 -14.15 -9.46
C VAL A 74 -11.13 -14.19 -10.95
N ASP A 75 -10.34 -15.17 -11.38
CA ASP A 75 -10.24 -15.53 -12.80
C ASP A 75 -11.46 -16.40 -13.18
N ASP A 76 -12.22 -15.96 -14.19
CA ASP A 76 -13.47 -16.60 -14.64
C ASP A 76 -13.24 -18.04 -15.15
N GLU A 77 -12.01 -18.37 -15.56
CA GLU A 77 -11.62 -19.71 -16.00
C GLU A 77 -11.60 -20.74 -14.86
N TYR A 78 -11.29 -20.30 -13.64
CA TYR A 78 -11.03 -21.18 -12.50
C TYR A 78 -12.14 -21.17 -11.45
N HIS A 79 -12.90 -20.08 -11.37
CA HIS A 79 -13.94 -19.91 -10.35
C HIS A 79 -15.30 -19.66 -11.01
N ARG A 80 -16.18 -20.66 -10.98
CA ARG A 80 -17.60 -20.49 -11.27
C ARG A 80 -18.32 -20.15 -9.99
N PHE A 81 -18.34 -18.86 -9.65
CA PHE A 81 -19.21 -18.37 -8.60
C PHE A 81 -20.66 -18.39 -9.11
N GLU A 82 -21.55 -19.12 -8.46
CA GLU A 82 -22.98 -19.03 -8.79
C GLU A 82 -23.53 -17.71 -8.22
N PRO A 83 -24.07 -16.81 -9.06
CA PRO A 83 -24.57 -15.53 -8.57
C PRO A 83 -25.73 -15.72 -7.60
N SER A 84 -25.71 -14.94 -6.52
CA SER A 84 -26.83 -14.90 -5.58
C SER A 84 -28.00 -14.11 -6.18
N ALA A 85 -29.24 -14.47 -5.80
CA ALA A 85 -30.43 -13.72 -6.23
C ALA A 85 -30.49 -12.28 -5.68
N GLU A 86 -29.76 -12.00 -4.59
CA GLU A 86 -29.71 -10.68 -3.95
C GLU A 86 -28.55 -9.81 -4.45
N GLU A 87 -27.71 -10.35 -5.33
CA GLU A 87 -26.50 -9.70 -5.82
C GLU A 87 -26.78 -8.85 -7.07
N VAL A 88 -26.28 -7.61 -7.08
CA VAL A 88 -26.42 -6.72 -8.24
C VAL A 88 -25.30 -6.95 -9.25
N ASN A 89 -25.65 -7.25 -10.51
CA ASN A 89 -24.70 -7.30 -11.62
C ASN A 89 -24.47 -5.88 -12.17
N LEU A 90 -23.40 -5.22 -11.73
CA LEU A 90 -23.09 -3.84 -12.09
C LEU A 90 -22.67 -3.70 -13.57
N THR A 91 -22.04 -4.73 -14.14
CA THR A 91 -21.72 -4.77 -15.57
C THR A 91 -22.99 -4.78 -16.42
N GLU A 92 -23.98 -5.58 -16.02
CA GLU A 92 -25.28 -5.59 -16.70
C GLU A 92 -26.06 -4.29 -16.46
N GLN A 93 -25.99 -3.70 -15.27
CA GLN A 93 -26.56 -2.38 -14.99
C GLN A 93 -25.95 -1.29 -15.91
N LEU A 94 -24.65 -1.36 -16.19
CA LEU A 94 -23.94 -0.41 -17.04
C LEU A 94 -24.29 -0.56 -18.54
N TYR A 95 -24.23 -1.79 -19.05
CA TYR A 95 -24.34 -2.06 -20.50
C TYR A 95 -25.71 -2.56 -20.95
N GLY A 96 -26.62 -2.84 -20.02
CA GLY A 96 -27.93 -3.47 -20.27
C GLY A 96 -27.85 -4.96 -20.65
N LYS A 97 -26.65 -5.55 -20.64
CA LYS A 97 -26.35 -6.96 -20.88
C LYS A 97 -24.98 -7.28 -20.30
N THR A 98 -24.72 -8.53 -19.97
CA THR A 98 -23.36 -8.98 -19.68
C THR A 98 -22.59 -9.10 -21.00
N PRO A 99 -21.53 -8.31 -21.26
CA PRO A 99 -20.72 -8.42 -22.48
C PRO A 99 -20.13 -9.83 -22.58
N LYS A 100 -20.06 -10.39 -23.79
CA LYS A 100 -19.22 -11.57 -24.01
C LYS A 100 -17.77 -11.14 -23.86
N ALA A 101 -16.95 -11.96 -23.20
CA ALA A 101 -15.50 -11.74 -23.10
C ALA A 101 -14.96 -11.36 -24.49
N PRO A 102 -14.18 -10.27 -24.60
CA PRO A 102 -13.70 -9.80 -25.89
C PRO A 102 -12.94 -10.92 -26.60
N GLN A 103 -13.37 -11.27 -27.83
CA GLN A 103 -12.53 -12.06 -28.73
C GLN A 103 -11.31 -11.19 -29.05
N GLU A 104 -10.12 -11.75 -28.85
CA GLU A 104 -8.84 -11.09 -29.13
C GLU A 104 -8.79 -10.58 -30.59
N GLU A 105 -9.13 -9.31 -30.81
CA GLU A 105 -8.71 -8.57 -31.99
C GLU A 105 -7.48 -7.75 -31.62
N SER A 106 -6.34 -8.31 -31.99
CA SER A 106 -5.01 -7.76 -31.81
C SER A 106 -4.85 -6.41 -32.53
N THR A 107 -4.57 -5.34 -31.81
CA THR A 107 -3.56 -4.35 -32.23
C THR A 107 -3.10 -3.48 -31.05
N TYR A 108 -1.83 -3.55 -30.69
CA TYR A 108 -1.07 -2.61 -29.85
C TYR A 108 -1.39 -2.46 -28.33
N SER A 109 -2.05 -3.41 -27.66
CA SER A 109 -2.18 -3.45 -26.18
C SER A 109 -1.37 -4.57 -25.48
N GLY A 110 -0.54 -5.29 -26.25
CA GLY A 110 0.10 -6.56 -25.87
C GLY A 110 1.23 -6.55 -24.85
N PHE A 111 1.38 -5.50 -24.03
CA PHE A 111 2.28 -5.53 -22.86
C PHE A 111 1.54 -5.73 -21.52
N PHE A 112 0.21 -5.54 -21.49
CA PHE A 112 -0.61 -5.68 -20.27
C PHE A 112 -1.79 -6.66 -20.40
N SER A 113 -2.09 -7.19 -21.61
CA SER A 113 -3.33 -7.95 -21.88
C SER A 113 -3.15 -9.47 -21.90
N GLY A 114 -2.30 -10.02 -21.03
CA GLY A 114 -2.29 -11.46 -20.75
C GLY A 114 -3.30 -11.88 -19.67
N SER A 115 -4.08 -10.94 -19.14
CA SER A 115 -5.02 -11.21 -18.07
C SER A 115 -6.22 -11.98 -18.59
N LYS A 116 -6.48 -13.12 -17.96
CA LYS A 116 -7.70 -13.90 -18.13
C LYS A 116 -8.90 -13.00 -17.81
N PRO A 117 -10.09 -13.28 -18.35
CA PRO A 117 -11.30 -12.60 -17.91
C PRO A 117 -11.43 -12.74 -16.39
N GLN A 118 -11.62 -11.62 -15.69
CA GLN A 118 -11.75 -11.59 -14.24
C GLN A 118 -13.11 -11.05 -13.84
N THR A 119 -13.61 -11.48 -12.69
CA THR A 119 -14.80 -10.94 -12.04
C THR A 119 -14.44 -10.45 -10.64
N THR A 120 -14.81 -9.22 -10.33
CA THR A 120 -14.72 -8.67 -8.97
C THR A 120 -16.05 -8.87 -8.25
N PHE A 121 -15.98 -9.42 -7.03
CA PHE A 121 -17.10 -9.58 -6.10
C PHE A 121 -16.95 -8.60 -4.95
N VAL A 122 -18.02 -7.87 -4.67
CA VAL A 122 -18.15 -7.01 -3.49
C VAL A 122 -19.11 -7.70 -2.53
N SER A 123 -18.58 -8.12 -1.38
CA SER A 123 -19.32 -8.82 -0.35
C SER A 123 -19.40 -8.00 0.93
N ARG A 124 -20.48 -8.18 1.69
CA ARG A 124 -20.67 -7.55 2.99
C ARG A 124 -20.83 -8.61 4.09
N LEU A 125 -20.22 -8.35 5.24
CA LEU A 125 -20.37 -9.20 6.41
C LEU A 125 -21.81 -9.10 6.96
N GLY A 126 -22.49 -10.24 6.99
CA GLY A 126 -23.79 -10.41 7.60
C GLY A 126 -23.72 -10.62 9.11
N ALA A 127 -24.87 -10.47 9.79
CA ALA A 127 -24.98 -10.72 11.23
C ALA A 127 -24.81 -12.20 11.62
N ASP A 128 -24.89 -13.11 10.64
CA ASP A 128 -24.61 -14.54 10.76
C ASP A 128 -23.12 -14.88 10.69
N GLY A 129 -22.25 -13.90 10.47
CA GLY A 129 -20.80 -14.12 10.35
C GLY A 129 -20.38 -14.63 8.96
N GLU A 130 -21.25 -14.54 7.96
CA GLU A 130 -20.91 -14.86 6.58
C GLU A 130 -20.78 -13.58 5.74
N PHE A 131 -19.77 -13.53 4.88
CA PHE A 131 -19.73 -12.52 3.82
C PHE A 131 -20.70 -12.94 2.73
N LYS A 132 -21.58 -12.02 2.33
CA LYS A 132 -22.56 -12.25 1.26
C LYS A 132 -22.27 -11.30 0.10
N PRO A 133 -22.11 -11.80 -1.13
CA PRO A 133 -22.00 -10.95 -2.32
C PRO A 133 -23.22 -10.04 -2.43
N VAL A 134 -22.98 -8.74 -2.55
CA VAL A 134 -24.02 -7.72 -2.78
C VAL A 134 -23.88 -7.07 -4.16
N ALA A 135 -22.69 -7.16 -4.76
CA ALA A 135 -22.48 -6.76 -6.14
C ALA A 135 -21.36 -7.58 -6.81
N ARG A 136 -21.43 -7.66 -8.13
CA ARG A 136 -20.35 -8.13 -9.01
C ARG A 136 -20.19 -7.28 -10.24
N LEU A 137 -18.99 -7.34 -10.81
CA LEU A 137 -18.69 -6.81 -12.12
C LEU A 137 -17.59 -7.62 -12.81
N SER A 138 -17.66 -7.69 -14.14
CA SER A 138 -16.58 -8.15 -15.00
C SER A 138 -15.47 -7.10 -15.01
N GLY A 139 -14.25 -7.49 -14.67
CA GLY A 139 -13.09 -6.61 -14.54
C GLY A 139 -12.64 -6.40 -13.10
N GLY A 140 -11.61 -5.57 -12.93
CA GLY A 140 -11.05 -5.16 -11.67
C GLY A 140 -11.79 -3.97 -11.06
N ALA A 141 -12.03 -4.04 -9.75
CA ALA A 141 -12.48 -2.88 -8.99
C ALA A 141 -11.83 -2.74 -7.62
N SER A 142 -11.87 -1.51 -7.11
CA SER A 142 -11.40 -1.12 -5.78
C SER A 142 -12.54 -0.47 -5.01
N LEU A 143 -12.78 -0.90 -3.77
CA LEU A 143 -13.76 -0.26 -2.90
C LEU A 143 -13.07 0.74 -1.98
N VAL A 144 -13.58 1.96 -1.93
CA VAL A 144 -13.16 2.99 -0.98
C VAL A 144 -14.39 3.54 -0.27
N ALA A 145 -14.20 4.12 0.91
CA ALA A 145 -15.27 4.70 1.70
C ALA A 145 -14.98 6.17 2.01
N SER A 146 -16.04 6.98 2.13
CA SER A 146 -15.94 8.29 2.74
C SER A 146 -15.46 8.18 4.19
N ALA A 147 -14.84 9.22 4.73
CA ALA A 147 -14.26 9.16 6.09
C ALA A 147 -15.30 8.86 7.19
N ASP A 148 -16.55 9.27 7.00
CA ASP A 148 -17.67 8.95 7.91
C ASP A 148 -18.28 7.54 7.67
N GLY A 149 -17.84 6.85 6.63
CA GLY A 149 -18.31 5.53 6.23
C GLY A 149 -19.74 5.50 5.68
N ALA A 150 -20.37 6.66 5.46
CA ALA A 150 -21.76 6.75 5.01
C ALA A 150 -21.92 6.37 3.54
N ARG A 151 -20.91 6.69 2.72
CA ARG A 151 -20.87 6.39 1.28
C ARG A 151 -19.70 5.48 0.98
N VAL A 152 -19.93 4.49 0.14
CA VAL A 152 -18.87 3.70 -0.49
C VAL A 152 -18.83 3.96 -1.99
N PHE A 153 -17.64 3.92 -2.56
CA PHE A 153 -17.38 4.09 -3.98
C PHE A 153 -16.65 2.85 -4.49
N LEU A 154 -17.09 2.35 -5.62
CA LEU A 154 -16.46 1.24 -6.33
C LEU A 154 -15.85 1.80 -7.61
N LEU A 155 -14.52 1.91 -7.61
CA LEU A 155 -13.74 2.37 -8.75
C LEU A 155 -13.47 1.17 -9.66
N THR A 156 -13.85 1.24 -10.92
CA THR A 156 -13.82 0.08 -11.84
C THR A 156 -13.00 0.34 -13.10
N ASP A 157 -12.40 -0.72 -13.66
CA ASP A 157 -11.74 -0.74 -14.98
C ASP A 157 -12.69 -0.84 -16.17
N LEU A 158 -13.98 -0.78 -15.90
CA LEU A 158 -15.01 -0.73 -16.92
C LEU A 158 -14.91 0.59 -17.70
N GLN A 159 -15.17 0.46 -19.01
CA GLN A 159 -15.28 1.61 -19.90
C GLN A 159 -16.72 2.12 -19.93
N ARG A 160 -16.94 3.44 -20.01
CA ARG A 160 -18.30 3.95 -20.17
C ARG A 160 -18.92 3.46 -21.49
N PRO A 161 -20.24 3.20 -21.53
CA PRO A 161 -20.93 2.77 -22.74
C PRO A 161 -20.72 3.72 -23.92
N LYS A 162 -20.71 3.17 -25.14
CA LYS A 162 -20.61 3.91 -26.42
C LYS A 162 -19.32 4.73 -26.58
N GLY A 163 -18.25 4.38 -25.86
CA GLY A 163 -16.96 5.08 -25.96
C GLY A 163 -17.00 6.48 -25.37
N ALA A 164 -17.89 6.75 -24.43
CA ALA A 164 -17.82 7.97 -23.64
C ALA A 164 -16.52 7.95 -22.82
N ASP A 165 -15.85 9.10 -22.75
CA ASP A 165 -14.65 9.25 -21.93
C ASP A 165 -15.02 9.21 -20.43
N GLY A 166 -14.06 8.81 -19.61
CA GLY A 166 -14.17 8.88 -18.15
C GLY A 166 -14.22 7.54 -17.43
N GLN A 167 -13.91 7.58 -16.15
CA GLN A 167 -13.89 6.40 -15.27
C GLN A 167 -15.32 5.99 -14.90
N VAL A 168 -15.59 4.69 -14.91
CA VAL A 168 -16.83 4.13 -14.37
C VAL A 168 -16.69 3.96 -12.86
N VAL A 169 -17.49 4.72 -12.11
CA VAL A 169 -17.56 4.63 -10.65
C VAL A 169 -19.01 4.42 -10.22
N PHE A 170 -19.22 3.39 -9.40
CA PHE A 170 -20.49 3.18 -8.72
C PHE A 170 -20.40 3.72 -7.30
N SER A 171 -21.48 4.27 -6.80
CA SER A 171 -21.59 4.69 -5.40
C SER A 171 -22.78 4.00 -4.74
N SER A 172 -22.66 3.81 -3.43
CA SER A 172 -23.77 3.34 -2.60
C SER A 172 -23.82 4.15 -1.30
N ASP A 173 -24.99 4.75 -1.05
CA ASP A 173 -25.30 5.55 0.15
C ASP A 173 -26.09 4.76 1.21
N ASP A 174 -26.52 3.55 0.86
CA ASP A 174 -27.35 2.67 1.70
C ASP A 174 -26.66 1.35 2.05
N GLN A 175 -25.33 1.37 1.97
CA GLN A 175 -24.45 0.25 2.31
C GLN A 175 -24.73 -0.99 1.45
N GLY A 176 -24.80 -0.78 0.13
CA GLY A 176 -24.79 -1.81 -0.90
C GLY A 176 -26.15 -2.36 -1.28
N LYS A 177 -27.24 -1.78 -0.75
CA LYS A 177 -28.61 -2.18 -1.16
C LYS A 177 -28.95 -1.63 -2.53
N THR A 178 -28.47 -0.43 -2.84
CA THR A 178 -28.55 0.18 -4.16
C THR A 178 -27.19 0.68 -4.60
N TRP A 179 -26.93 0.54 -5.89
CA TRP A 179 -25.72 1.02 -6.54
C TRP A 179 -26.12 1.99 -7.64
N THR A 180 -25.55 3.19 -7.58
CA THR A 180 -25.81 4.26 -8.54
C THR A 180 -24.54 4.56 -9.31
N LEU A 181 -24.61 4.48 -10.63
CA LEU A 181 -23.55 4.95 -11.51
C LEU A 181 -23.40 6.47 -11.34
N LEU A 182 -22.19 6.94 -11.06
CA LEU A 182 -21.91 8.37 -11.03
C LEU A 182 -22.05 8.94 -12.46
N ALA A 183 -22.94 9.94 -12.59
CA ALA A 183 -23.20 10.57 -13.88
C ALA A 183 -21.94 11.28 -14.40
N ASP A 184 -21.28 12.05 -13.53
CA ASP A 184 -20.03 12.74 -13.81
C ASP A 184 -18.82 11.87 -13.46
N ASP A 185 -17.67 12.24 -14.00
CA ASP A 185 -16.41 11.55 -13.70
C ASP A 185 -15.94 11.84 -12.28
N PHE A 186 -15.47 10.77 -11.62
CA PHE A 186 -14.76 10.85 -10.35
C PHE A 186 -13.32 11.27 -10.66
N PHE A 187 -12.95 12.50 -10.28
CA PHE A 187 -11.65 13.10 -10.62
C PHE A 187 -11.28 13.04 -12.13
N PRO A 188 -12.03 13.72 -13.03
CA PRO A 188 -11.88 13.63 -14.49
C PRO A 188 -10.48 13.92 -15.04
N ARG A 189 -9.65 14.62 -14.27
CA ARG A 189 -8.34 15.09 -14.70
C ARG A 189 -7.18 14.15 -14.34
N ILE A 190 -7.41 13.08 -13.57
CA ILE A 190 -6.36 12.11 -13.20
C ILE A 190 -6.16 11.02 -14.28
N GLY A 191 -7.09 10.88 -15.22
CA GLY A 191 -7.01 9.84 -16.26
C GLY A 191 -7.48 8.46 -15.78
N SER A 192 -7.62 7.52 -16.72
CA SER A 192 -8.33 6.24 -16.54
C SER A 192 -7.52 5.09 -15.91
N ALA A 193 -6.30 5.34 -15.42
CA ALA A 193 -5.46 4.29 -14.85
C ALA A 193 -5.86 4.00 -13.39
N LEU A 194 -6.78 3.05 -13.18
CA LEU A 194 -7.25 2.64 -11.84
C LEU A 194 -6.18 2.20 -10.88
N VAL A 195 -5.06 1.71 -11.41
CA VAL A 195 -3.91 1.25 -10.61
C VAL A 195 -3.32 2.41 -9.79
N LEU A 196 -3.61 3.67 -10.14
CA LEU A 196 -3.02 4.85 -9.51
C LEU A 196 -3.96 5.61 -8.56
N LEU A 197 -5.26 5.36 -8.54
CA LEU A 197 -6.20 6.18 -7.76
C LEU A 197 -6.47 5.58 -6.37
N ASP A 198 -5.78 6.08 -5.36
CA ASP A 198 -6.07 5.82 -3.93
C ASP A 198 -6.55 7.13 -3.26
N PRO A 199 -7.86 7.44 -3.31
CA PRO A 199 -8.38 8.70 -2.81
C PRO A 199 -8.32 8.79 -1.28
N TYR A 200 -7.76 9.90 -0.79
CA TYR A 200 -7.69 10.23 0.63
C TYR A 200 -8.89 11.10 1.05
N PHE A 201 -9.83 10.51 1.80
CA PHE A 201 -10.95 11.23 2.39
C PHE A 201 -10.54 11.84 3.74
N TYR A 202 -10.54 13.18 3.81
CA TYR A 202 -10.38 13.91 5.07
C TYR A 202 -11.71 14.01 5.84
N SER A 203 -12.82 14.15 5.10
CA SER A 203 -14.17 14.15 5.66
C SER A 203 -15.14 13.46 4.70
N LYS A 204 -16.46 13.62 4.92
CA LYS A 204 -17.49 13.04 4.03
C LYS A 204 -17.35 13.53 2.59
N ASP A 205 -17.17 14.84 2.42
CA ASP A 205 -17.18 15.50 1.11
C ASP A 205 -15.79 15.99 0.68
N GLU A 206 -14.84 16.09 1.61
CA GLU A 206 -13.48 16.54 1.32
C GLU A 206 -12.58 15.35 1.00
N VAL A 207 -12.17 15.28 -0.26
CA VAL A 207 -11.34 14.20 -0.77
C VAL A 207 -10.21 14.73 -1.63
N TRP A 208 -9.06 14.12 -1.47
CA TRP A 208 -7.86 14.33 -2.24
C TRP A 208 -7.58 13.11 -3.08
N ALA A 209 -7.07 13.32 -4.29
CA ALA A 209 -6.51 12.25 -5.08
C ALA A 209 -5.33 12.80 -5.87
N TRP A 210 -4.39 11.95 -6.22
CA TRP A 210 -3.20 12.40 -6.92
C TRP A 210 -2.71 11.34 -7.91
N GLY A 211 -2.20 11.82 -9.03
CA GLY A 211 -1.40 11.05 -9.96
C GLY A 211 0.07 11.46 -9.87
N LEU A 212 0.76 11.34 -10.99
CA LEU A 212 2.12 11.85 -11.13
C LEU A 212 2.07 13.37 -11.38
N PRO A 213 2.95 14.18 -10.76
CA PRO A 213 3.10 15.59 -11.09
C PRO A 213 3.54 15.76 -12.54
N GLU A 214 3.12 16.85 -13.17
CA GLU A 214 3.52 17.16 -14.55
C GLU A 214 4.90 17.86 -14.56
N GLU A 215 5.64 17.64 -15.65
CA GLU A 215 6.82 18.44 -15.98
C GLU A 215 6.37 19.79 -16.59
N ILE A 216 7.28 20.77 -16.64
CA ILE A 216 6.97 22.05 -17.29
C ILE A 216 6.73 21.80 -18.77
N GLU A 217 5.52 22.05 -19.26
CA GLU A 217 5.31 22.35 -20.67
C GLU A 217 5.78 23.79 -20.93
N ASP A 218 6.65 23.98 -21.92
CA ASP A 218 7.45 25.20 -22.21
C ASP A 218 6.65 26.52 -22.35
N GLU A 219 5.32 26.49 -22.31
CA GLU A 219 4.44 27.66 -22.51
C GLU A 219 3.46 27.95 -21.34
N SER A 220 3.45 27.16 -20.26
CA SER A 220 2.50 27.36 -19.16
C SER A 220 3.09 28.19 -18.01
N ASN A 221 2.33 29.20 -17.55
CA ASN A 221 2.64 29.98 -16.34
C ASN A 221 2.35 29.22 -15.03
N SER A 222 1.82 27.99 -15.11
CA SER A 222 1.51 27.15 -13.95
C SER A 222 1.64 25.67 -14.28
N VAL A 223 2.25 24.91 -13.39
CA VAL A 223 2.46 23.47 -13.52
C VAL A 223 1.48 22.73 -12.62
N SER A 224 0.88 21.66 -13.12
CA SER A 224 0.05 20.78 -12.28
C SER A 224 0.93 20.04 -11.29
N THR A 225 0.53 20.05 -10.02
CA THR A 225 1.18 19.20 -9.01
C THR A 225 0.81 17.72 -9.14
N GLY A 226 -0.10 17.38 -10.05
CA GLY A 226 -0.71 16.05 -10.14
C GLY A 226 -1.71 15.77 -9.00
N VAL A 227 -1.89 16.71 -8.07
CA VAL A 227 -2.82 16.61 -6.93
C VAL A 227 -4.12 17.34 -7.23
N TYR A 228 -5.23 16.70 -6.86
CA TYR A 228 -6.58 17.18 -7.06
C TYR A 228 -7.34 17.17 -5.75
N TYR A 229 -8.19 18.17 -5.58
CA TYR A 229 -9.08 18.32 -4.43
C TYR A 229 -10.53 18.39 -4.89
N SER A 230 -11.42 17.71 -4.18
CA SER A 230 -12.87 17.92 -4.27
C SER A 230 -13.44 18.20 -2.89
N SER A 231 -14.41 19.11 -2.85
CA SER A 231 -15.28 19.38 -1.68
C SER A 231 -16.70 18.84 -1.87
N ALA A 232 -16.89 17.97 -2.86
CA ALA A 232 -18.16 17.35 -3.23
C ALA A 232 -17.99 15.83 -3.39
N GLY A 233 -17.21 15.20 -2.53
CA GLY A 233 -17.03 13.75 -2.47
C GLY A 233 -16.42 13.15 -3.74
N GLY A 234 -15.52 13.90 -4.40
CA GLY A 234 -14.79 13.47 -5.60
C GLY A 234 -15.39 13.99 -6.90
N LEU A 235 -16.62 14.50 -6.85
CA LEU A 235 -17.25 15.22 -7.97
C LEU A 235 -16.63 16.62 -8.08
N HIS A 236 -16.47 17.13 -9.30
CA HIS A 236 -15.97 18.48 -9.58
C HIS A 236 -14.61 18.80 -8.93
N SER A 237 -13.61 17.95 -9.14
CA SER A 237 -12.27 18.16 -8.60
C SER A 237 -11.53 19.34 -9.26
N THR A 238 -10.77 20.08 -8.48
CA THR A 238 -9.86 21.13 -8.94
C THR A 238 -8.40 20.70 -8.78
N PRO A 239 -7.54 20.84 -9.81
CA PRO A 239 -6.11 20.61 -9.65
C PRO A 239 -5.48 21.66 -8.73
N ILE A 240 -4.47 21.26 -7.98
CA ILE A 240 -3.57 22.17 -7.31
C ILE A 240 -2.44 22.51 -8.28
N MET A 241 -2.29 23.81 -8.55
CA MET A 241 -1.31 24.33 -9.50
C MET A 241 -0.20 25.08 -8.76
N THR A 242 1.03 24.99 -9.26
CA THR A 242 2.21 25.72 -8.73
C THR A 242 2.87 26.54 -9.84
N PRO A 243 3.63 27.62 -9.51
CA PRO A 243 4.32 28.41 -10.52
C PRO A 243 5.51 27.68 -11.18
N HIS A 244 6.01 26.62 -10.56
CA HIS A 244 7.16 25.83 -11.03
C HIS A 244 6.91 24.34 -10.76
N SER A 245 7.61 23.46 -11.49
CA SER A 245 7.54 22.02 -11.27
C SER A 245 8.05 21.65 -9.88
N LEU A 246 7.41 20.64 -9.30
CA LEU A 246 7.83 20.02 -8.04
C LEU A 246 8.97 19.03 -8.24
N LEU A 247 9.18 18.59 -9.48
CA LEU A 247 10.19 17.62 -9.87
C LEU A 247 11.54 18.30 -10.14
N VAL A 248 12.60 17.52 -10.00
CA VAL A 248 13.95 17.84 -10.48
C VAL A 248 14.40 16.77 -11.48
N GLY A 249 15.24 17.15 -12.43
CA GLY A 249 15.84 16.22 -13.39
C GLY A 249 17.10 15.53 -12.85
N SER A 250 17.64 14.59 -13.63
CA SER A 250 18.84 13.82 -13.27
C SER A 250 20.11 14.69 -13.17
N GLU A 251 20.13 15.85 -13.82
CA GLU A 251 21.16 16.88 -13.67
C GLU A 251 21.25 17.41 -12.23
N TYR A 252 20.13 17.44 -11.51
CA TYR A 252 20.13 17.79 -10.09
C TYR A 252 20.93 16.78 -9.26
N ALA A 253 20.64 15.49 -9.45
CA ALA A 253 21.29 14.41 -8.72
C ALA A 253 22.79 14.32 -9.03
N SER A 254 23.14 14.39 -10.32
CA SER A 254 24.55 14.39 -10.75
C SER A 254 25.32 15.62 -10.27
N GLY A 255 24.67 16.79 -10.19
CA GLY A 255 25.26 18.00 -9.58
C GLY A 255 25.54 17.85 -8.08
N LYS A 256 24.70 17.10 -7.35
CA LYS A 256 24.91 16.82 -5.91
C LYS A 256 25.99 15.77 -5.65
N ARG A 257 26.17 14.82 -6.57
CA ARG A 257 27.15 13.72 -6.48
C ARG A 257 27.97 13.58 -7.76
N PRO A 258 28.90 14.51 -8.04
CA PRO A 258 29.73 14.49 -9.25
C PRO A 258 30.75 13.33 -9.26
N ASP A 259 30.95 12.69 -8.12
CA ASP A 259 31.76 11.48 -7.94
C ASP A 259 31.11 10.23 -8.57
N ILE A 260 29.78 10.17 -8.66
CA ILE A 260 29.05 9.06 -9.29
C ILE A 260 29.13 9.21 -10.82
N LYS A 261 29.64 8.16 -11.50
CA LYS A 261 29.83 8.15 -12.96
C LYS A 261 28.76 7.38 -13.73
N GLN A 262 28.06 6.48 -13.06
CA GLN A 262 27.01 5.66 -13.65
C GLN A 262 25.73 5.87 -12.85
N TRP A 263 24.75 6.50 -13.48
CA TRP A 263 23.41 6.69 -12.95
C TRP A 263 22.48 5.69 -13.60
N HIS A 264 21.50 5.20 -12.83
CA HIS A 264 20.42 4.38 -13.37
C HIS A 264 19.41 5.28 -14.10
N ASP A 265 18.77 4.75 -15.14
CA ASP A 265 17.90 5.54 -16.04
C ASP A 265 16.56 5.93 -15.39
N SER A 266 16.16 5.26 -14.31
CA SER A 266 14.90 5.51 -13.61
C SER A 266 15.12 6.14 -12.22
N SER A 267 14.24 7.07 -11.86
CA SER A 267 14.09 7.58 -10.50
C SER A 267 12.84 7.04 -9.84
N ASP A 268 12.91 6.74 -8.54
CA ASP A 268 11.71 6.48 -7.75
C ASP A 268 11.00 7.80 -7.47
N GLN A 269 9.67 7.81 -7.53
CA GLN A 269 8.86 8.99 -7.25
C GLN A 269 7.61 8.61 -6.46
N VAL A 270 7.35 9.34 -5.38
CA VAL A 270 6.15 9.17 -4.57
C VAL A 270 5.57 10.53 -4.18
N THR A 271 4.24 10.66 -4.32
CA THR A 271 3.48 11.82 -3.89
C THR A 271 2.64 11.46 -2.68
N HIS A 272 2.64 12.34 -1.67
CA HIS A 272 1.81 12.24 -0.48
C HIS A 272 1.04 13.54 -0.27
N VAL A 273 -0.21 13.43 0.17
CA VAL A 273 -1.05 14.56 0.55
C VAL A 273 -1.57 14.36 1.96
N LEU A 274 -1.48 15.38 2.80
CA LEU A 274 -2.04 15.36 4.14
C LEU A 274 -2.73 16.68 4.45
N GLN A 275 -4.01 16.61 4.80
CA GLN A 275 -4.75 17.73 5.36
C GLN A 275 -4.67 17.65 6.89
N LEU A 276 -4.03 18.65 7.53
CA LEU A 276 -3.88 18.69 8.98
C LEU A 276 -5.15 19.22 9.66
N ASP A 277 -5.81 20.18 9.03
CA ASP A 277 -7.04 20.77 9.52
C ASP A 277 -7.84 21.40 8.38
N ALA A 278 -8.94 22.09 8.72
CA ALA A 278 -9.81 22.75 7.73
C ALA A 278 -9.14 23.87 6.91
N ARG A 279 -7.94 24.32 7.27
CA ARG A 279 -7.22 25.43 6.64
C ARG A 279 -5.83 25.07 6.13
N ARG A 280 -5.21 24.00 6.62
CA ARG A 280 -3.83 23.63 6.31
C ARG A 280 -3.76 22.23 5.71
N ALA A 281 -3.12 22.14 4.55
CA ALA A 281 -2.77 20.88 3.91
C ALA A 281 -1.37 20.97 3.31
N TYR A 282 -0.75 19.83 3.04
CA TYR A 282 0.58 19.74 2.49
C TYR A 282 0.64 18.68 1.41
N ILE A 283 1.42 18.96 0.37
CA ILE A 283 1.81 18.00 -0.66
C ILE A 283 3.31 17.77 -0.50
N TRP A 284 3.73 16.51 -0.51
CA TRP A 284 5.14 16.12 -0.62
C TRP A 284 5.33 15.31 -1.89
N VAL A 285 6.33 15.68 -2.68
CA VAL A 285 6.80 14.92 -3.83
C VAL A 285 8.24 14.51 -3.55
N SER A 286 8.46 13.22 -3.30
CA SER A 286 9.77 12.64 -3.04
C SER A 286 10.31 12.00 -4.31
N GLN A 287 11.56 12.31 -4.67
CA GLN A 287 12.29 11.67 -5.77
C GLN A 287 13.57 11.02 -5.25
N ARG A 288 13.92 9.86 -5.79
CA ARG A 288 15.18 9.18 -5.52
C ARG A 288 15.87 8.77 -6.80
N PHE A 289 17.13 9.17 -6.92
CA PHE A 289 17.99 8.85 -8.06
C PHE A 289 19.06 7.88 -7.61
N TRP A 290 19.13 6.72 -8.27
CA TRP A 290 20.12 5.70 -7.96
C TRP A 290 21.33 5.80 -8.88
N GLY A 291 22.51 5.59 -8.34
CA GLY A 291 23.74 5.40 -9.11
C GLY A 291 24.61 4.32 -8.52
N SER A 292 25.57 3.83 -9.31
CA SER A 292 26.57 2.87 -8.84
C SER A 292 27.50 3.52 -7.82
N SER A 293 27.90 2.77 -6.78
CA SER A 293 28.86 3.27 -5.79
C SER A 293 30.19 3.69 -6.46
N PRO A 294 30.74 4.88 -6.15
CA PRO A 294 31.98 5.37 -6.77
C PRO A 294 33.24 4.55 -6.46
N ASP A 295 33.21 3.71 -5.42
CA ASP A 295 34.35 2.95 -4.94
C ASP A 295 34.46 1.54 -5.54
N ASP A 296 33.55 1.17 -6.45
CA ASP A 296 33.41 -0.16 -7.08
C ASP A 296 33.37 -1.33 -6.07
N LYS A 297 33.18 -1.04 -4.77
CA LYS A 297 33.30 -2.01 -3.67
C LYS A 297 31.97 -2.36 -3.00
N GLY A 298 30.85 -1.81 -3.48
CA GLY A 298 29.54 -2.42 -3.24
C GLY A 298 28.34 -1.47 -3.40
N GLY A 299 27.27 -2.02 -3.99
CA GLY A 299 25.91 -1.49 -3.92
C GLY A 299 25.61 -0.24 -4.77
N ASN A 300 24.33 0.12 -4.76
CA ASN A 300 23.83 1.39 -5.31
C ASN A 300 23.82 2.46 -4.21
N VAL A 301 24.07 3.70 -4.59
CA VAL A 301 23.92 4.89 -3.75
C VAL A 301 22.79 5.77 -4.29
N ALA A 302 22.02 6.36 -3.40
CA ALA A 302 20.90 7.23 -3.73
C ALA A 302 21.21 8.70 -3.47
N VAL A 303 20.66 9.56 -4.32
CA VAL A 303 20.38 10.97 -4.01
C VAL A 303 18.87 11.12 -3.89
N SER A 304 18.44 11.51 -2.70
CA SER A 304 17.04 11.71 -2.34
C SER A 304 16.73 13.20 -2.24
N VAL A 305 15.55 13.61 -2.68
CA VAL A 305 15.06 14.98 -2.53
C VAL A 305 13.54 14.97 -2.35
N THR A 306 13.04 15.80 -1.44
CA THR A 306 11.60 15.98 -1.25
C THR A 306 11.23 17.44 -1.46
N THR A 307 10.30 17.70 -2.38
CA THR A 307 9.68 19.02 -2.55
C THR A 307 8.37 19.04 -1.78
N ARG A 308 8.24 19.96 -0.82
CA ARG A 308 7.05 20.20 -0.01
C ARG A 308 6.31 21.45 -0.48
N VAL A 309 5.00 21.35 -0.65
CA VAL A 309 4.09 22.47 -0.93
C VAL A 309 3.15 22.66 0.24
N ALA A 310 3.16 23.84 0.84
CA ALA A 310 2.20 24.24 1.85
C ALA A 310 0.95 24.82 1.17
N LEU A 311 -0.22 24.31 1.55
CA LEU A 311 -1.52 24.78 1.08
C LEU A 311 -2.28 25.46 2.21
N THR A 312 -2.85 26.62 1.92
CA THR A 312 -3.72 27.36 2.82
C THR A 312 -5.09 27.50 2.18
N ARG A 313 -6.15 27.22 2.94
CA ARG A 313 -7.53 27.42 2.46
C ARG A 313 -8.02 28.83 2.75
N THR A 314 -8.36 29.57 1.70
CA THR A 314 -8.91 30.93 1.79
C THR A 314 -10.20 31.00 0.98
N ALA A 315 -11.29 31.49 1.59
CA ALA A 315 -12.60 31.60 0.93
C ALA A 315 -13.06 30.28 0.26
N GLY A 316 -12.79 29.14 0.90
CA GLY A 316 -13.21 27.82 0.42
C GLY A 316 -12.27 27.16 -0.60
N THR A 317 -11.29 27.88 -1.15
CA THR A 317 -10.33 27.35 -2.15
C THR A 317 -8.96 27.13 -1.52
N TRP A 318 -8.28 26.07 -1.95
CA TRP A 318 -6.90 25.80 -1.57
C TRP A 318 -5.93 26.61 -2.43
N GLN A 319 -5.00 27.29 -1.78
CA GLN A 319 -4.00 28.12 -2.44
C GLN A 319 -2.61 27.68 -2.00
N VAL A 320 -1.69 27.62 -2.96
CA VAL A 320 -0.28 27.38 -2.67
C VAL A 320 0.31 28.57 -1.94
N SER A 321 0.89 28.33 -0.76
CA SER A 321 1.51 29.36 0.08
C SER A 321 3.03 29.37 -0.05
N THR A 322 3.68 28.22 0.06
CA THR A 322 5.14 28.14 0.01
C THR A 322 5.56 26.78 -0.57
N ILE A 323 6.62 26.79 -1.37
CA ILE A 323 7.27 25.59 -1.91
C ILE A 323 8.68 25.54 -1.33
N GLN A 324 9.05 24.40 -0.76
CA GLN A 324 10.37 24.19 -0.15
C GLN A 324 10.94 22.86 -0.61
N ARG A 325 12.24 22.84 -0.89
CA ARG A 325 12.96 21.63 -1.29
C ARG A 325 13.90 21.21 -0.17
N GLU A 326 13.82 19.94 0.20
CA GLU A 326 14.63 19.34 1.25
C GLU A 326 15.51 18.25 0.63
N ASP A 327 16.82 18.50 0.64
CA ASP A 327 17.83 17.56 0.16
C ASP A 327 18.05 16.45 1.18
N GLY A 328 18.24 15.22 0.69
CA GLY A 328 18.52 14.08 1.55
C GLY A 328 17.32 13.60 2.35
N LEU A 329 16.09 13.92 1.92
CA LEU A 329 14.86 13.34 2.47
C LEU A 329 14.12 12.60 1.36
N TYR A 330 13.70 11.37 1.64
CA TYR A 330 12.72 10.64 0.83
C TYR A 330 11.64 10.08 1.74
N ILE A 331 10.37 10.39 1.45
CA ILE A 331 9.23 9.86 2.19
C ILE A 331 8.63 8.70 1.39
N THR A 332 8.88 7.48 1.85
CA THR A 332 8.34 6.26 1.23
C THR A 332 6.84 6.14 1.49
N ASP A 333 6.42 6.39 2.73
CA ASP A 333 5.02 6.24 3.15
C ASP A 333 4.68 7.26 4.25
N LEU A 334 3.40 7.64 4.35
CA LEU A 334 2.91 8.68 5.26
C LEU A 334 1.52 8.31 5.79
N GLY A 335 1.33 8.38 7.11
CA GLY A 335 0.05 8.12 7.76
C GLY A 335 -0.25 9.06 8.92
N SER A 336 -1.53 9.24 9.22
CA SER A 336 -2.02 10.00 10.37
C SER A 336 -2.89 9.11 11.24
N ASN A 337 -2.82 9.29 12.56
CA ASN A 337 -3.69 8.57 13.49
C ASN A 337 -5.07 9.22 13.67
N GLY A 338 -5.34 10.33 12.97
CA GLY A 338 -6.59 11.09 13.10
C GLY A 338 -6.68 11.99 14.34
N GLU A 339 -5.70 11.94 15.25
CA GLU A 339 -5.63 12.75 16.47
C GLU A 339 -4.46 13.76 16.43
N GLY A 340 -3.93 14.02 15.23
CA GLY A 340 -2.88 15.01 14.99
C GLY A 340 -1.45 14.46 15.05
N ARG A 341 -1.25 13.17 15.31
CA ARG A 341 0.05 12.52 15.12
C ARG A 341 0.20 12.08 13.67
N VAL A 342 1.36 12.36 13.11
CA VAL A 342 1.70 12.04 11.72
C VAL A 342 3.01 11.27 11.74
N LEU A 343 3.00 10.07 11.14
CA LEU A 343 4.17 9.22 11.03
C LEU A 343 4.49 8.94 9.57
N GLY A 344 5.76 8.72 9.28
CA GLY A 344 6.21 8.36 7.96
C GLY A 344 7.34 7.34 7.99
N LEU A 345 7.49 6.63 6.88
CA LEU A 345 8.71 5.92 6.54
C LEU A 345 9.60 6.88 5.76
N ILE A 346 10.64 7.37 6.41
CA ILE A 346 11.56 8.33 5.80
C ILE A 346 12.95 7.74 5.66
N ASP A 347 13.62 8.06 4.58
CA ASP A 347 15.04 7.78 4.40
C ASP A 347 15.79 9.10 4.31
N GLN A 348 16.74 9.28 5.23
CA GLN A 348 17.65 10.41 5.26
C GLN A 348 19.10 10.05 4.88
N GLY A 349 19.32 8.80 4.48
CA GLY A 349 20.61 8.27 4.07
C GLY A 349 20.76 8.13 2.56
N SER A 350 21.89 7.56 2.15
CA SER A 350 22.22 7.28 0.74
C SER A 350 22.01 5.82 0.34
N ARG A 351 21.47 4.99 1.24
CA ARG A 351 21.35 3.53 1.06
C ARG A 351 19.92 3.02 0.86
N GLY A 352 18.91 3.89 0.86
CA GLY A 352 17.51 3.45 0.73
C GLY A 352 16.94 2.84 2.00
N GLN A 353 17.51 3.12 3.17
CA GLN A 353 17.12 2.47 4.43
C GLN A 353 16.18 3.37 5.21
N ALA A 354 14.88 3.23 4.91
CA ALA A 354 13.85 4.00 5.59
C ALA A 354 13.71 3.61 7.07
N VAL A 355 13.45 4.61 7.91
CA VAL A 355 13.13 4.49 9.34
C VAL A 355 11.74 5.03 9.60
N VAL A 356 11.12 4.57 10.69
CA VAL A 356 9.87 5.17 11.17
C VAL A 356 10.19 6.48 11.89
N ALA A 357 9.55 7.56 11.48
CA ALA A 357 9.70 8.87 12.10
C ALA A 357 8.34 9.53 12.34
N GLU A 358 8.25 10.34 13.39
CA GLU A 358 7.12 11.20 13.67
C GLU A 358 7.41 12.62 13.18
N MET A 359 6.43 13.25 12.54
CA MET A 359 6.52 14.62 12.08
C MET A 359 5.91 15.56 13.12
N ASN A 360 6.68 16.57 13.53
CA ASN A 360 6.12 17.69 14.28
C ASN A 360 5.20 18.50 13.36
N THR A 361 3.90 18.52 13.64
CA THR A 361 2.89 19.18 12.77
C THR A 361 2.92 20.71 12.81
N THR A 362 3.77 21.31 13.64
CA THR A 362 4.01 22.77 13.68
C THR A 362 5.27 23.15 12.92
N THR A 363 6.39 22.46 13.16
CA THR A 363 7.68 22.78 12.52
C THR A 363 7.93 22.00 11.24
N LEU A 364 7.18 20.91 11.04
CA LEU A 364 7.31 19.93 9.96
C LEU A 364 8.67 19.23 9.95
N ALA A 365 9.37 19.23 11.09
CA ALA A 365 10.60 18.48 11.28
C ALA A 365 10.29 17.02 11.63
N TRP A 366 11.14 16.12 11.13
CA TRP A 366 11.05 14.69 11.35
C TRP A 366 11.90 14.24 12.54
N GLN A 367 11.35 13.40 13.39
CA GLN A 367 12.05 12.76 14.50
C GLN A 367 11.98 11.24 14.35
N PRO A 368 13.10 10.56 14.06
CA PRO A 368 13.15 9.09 14.05
C PRO A 368 12.73 8.51 15.40
N LEU A 369 11.91 7.47 15.37
CA LEU A 369 11.40 6.83 16.59
C LEU A 369 12.25 5.63 16.99
N GLY A 370 12.74 4.83 16.02
CA GLY A 370 13.54 3.65 16.31
C GLY A 370 13.99 2.93 15.04
N GLU A 371 14.74 1.84 15.22
CA GLU A 371 15.11 0.97 14.11
C GLU A 371 13.91 0.16 13.61
N VAL A 372 13.88 -0.10 12.31
CA VAL A 372 12.88 -0.98 11.69
C VAL A 372 13.18 -2.44 12.05
N PRO A 373 12.15 -3.28 12.24
CA PRO A 373 12.34 -4.65 12.68
C PRO A 373 12.95 -5.51 11.57
N ASN A 374 13.92 -6.36 11.96
CA ASN A 374 14.56 -7.32 11.07
C ASN A 374 13.92 -8.71 11.22
N VAL A 375 13.55 -9.30 10.09
CA VAL A 375 12.93 -10.63 9.99
C VAL A 375 13.82 -11.76 10.53
N PHE A 376 15.13 -11.65 10.35
CA PHE A 376 16.13 -12.65 10.78
C PHE A 376 16.76 -12.32 12.14
N SER A 377 16.23 -11.34 12.88
CA SER A 377 16.77 -10.96 14.18
C SER A 377 16.94 -12.18 15.10
N PRO A 378 18.08 -12.32 15.81
CA PRO A 378 19.17 -11.35 15.98
C PRO A 378 20.29 -11.42 14.92
N LEU A 379 20.13 -12.18 13.84
CA LEU A 379 21.13 -12.23 12.77
C LEU A 379 21.12 -10.92 11.98
N ALA A 380 22.30 -10.43 11.59
CA ALA A 380 22.41 -9.21 10.79
C ALA A 380 21.77 -9.41 9.41
N ALA A 381 20.92 -8.47 8.99
CA ALA A 381 20.30 -8.46 7.67
C ALA A 381 20.22 -7.02 7.16
N SER A 382 20.19 -6.86 5.84
CA SER A 382 19.76 -5.61 5.22
C SER A 382 18.24 -5.60 5.19
N THR A 383 17.61 -4.64 5.86
CA THR A 383 16.15 -4.56 5.98
C THR A 383 15.63 -3.31 5.30
N GLN A 384 14.59 -3.49 4.49
CA GLN A 384 13.82 -2.42 3.86
C GLN A 384 12.40 -2.42 4.42
N ALA A 385 11.95 -1.27 4.90
CA ALA A 385 10.55 -1.04 5.23
C ALA A 385 9.79 -0.66 3.94
N GLN A 386 8.68 -1.35 3.68
CA GLN A 386 7.92 -1.23 2.44
C GLN A 386 6.63 -0.44 2.61
N ARG A 387 5.91 -0.65 3.72
CA ARG A 387 4.63 0.00 3.99
C ARG A 387 4.45 0.24 5.48
N LEU A 388 3.79 1.35 5.82
CA LEU A 388 3.43 1.75 7.17
C LEU A 388 1.93 1.90 7.28
N TRP A 389 1.36 1.30 8.31
CA TRP A 389 -0.01 1.55 8.72
C TRP A 389 -0.01 2.22 10.09
N VAL A 390 -0.73 3.32 10.19
CA VAL A 390 -0.86 4.12 11.41
C VAL A 390 -2.27 3.92 11.94
N GLY A 391 -2.38 3.17 13.05
CA GLY A 391 -3.62 3.06 13.80
C GLY A 391 -3.77 4.20 14.81
N ARG A 392 -4.83 4.14 15.62
CA ARG A 392 -5.03 5.10 16.71
C ARG A 392 -3.95 4.96 17.78
N ASP A 393 -3.72 3.72 18.22
CA ASP A 393 -2.82 3.38 19.33
C ASP A 393 -1.70 2.41 18.93
N SER A 394 -1.71 1.94 17.68
CA SER A 394 -0.74 0.97 17.17
C SER A 394 -0.10 1.41 15.85
N LEU A 395 1.09 0.89 15.59
CA LEU A 395 1.76 0.99 14.29
C LEU A 395 1.94 -0.40 13.72
N MET A 396 1.85 -0.52 12.41
CA MET A 396 2.21 -1.74 11.69
C MET A 396 3.15 -1.40 10.54
N ILE A 397 4.10 -2.28 10.27
CA ILE A 397 5.10 -2.09 9.21
C ILE A 397 5.32 -3.42 8.50
N SER A 398 5.41 -3.37 7.16
CA SER A 398 5.90 -4.50 6.38
C SER A 398 7.37 -4.28 6.07
N THR A 399 8.15 -5.34 6.25
CA THR A 399 9.59 -5.30 6.00
C THR A 399 9.99 -6.46 5.11
N TYR A 400 10.97 -6.22 4.27
CA TYR A 400 11.69 -7.23 3.52
C TYR A 400 13.14 -7.21 3.95
N SER A 401 13.66 -8.34 4.42
CA SER A 401 15.04 -8.46 4.91
C SER A 401 15.82 -9.43 4.04
N GLU A 402 17.11 -9.15 3.85
CA GLU A 402 18.07 -10.00 3.17
C GLU A 402 19.25 -10.30 4.11
N HIS A 403 19.42 -11.58 4.44
CA HIS A 403 20.52 -12.10 5.24
C HIS A 403 21.52 -12.81 4.35
N HIS A 404 22.80 -12.47 4.48
CA HIS A 404 23.90 -13.23 3.90
C HIS A 404 24.43 -14.21 4.94
N PRO A 405 24.27 -15.54 4.71
CA PRO A 405 24.85 -16.52 5.60
C PRO A 405 26.37 -16.33 5.72
N PRO A 406 27.03 -16.92 6.72
CA PRO A 406 28.49 -16.94 6.77
C PRO A 406 29.09 -17.94 5.77
N ARG A 407 30.19 -17.57 5.11
CA ARG A 407 30.88 -18.35 4.04
C ARG A 407 31.30 -19.77 4.40
N TRP A 408 31.39 -20.13 5.68
CA TRP A 408 31.70 -21.51 6.08
C TRP A 408 30.51 -22.47 5.86
N LEU A 409 29.29 -21.95 5.71
CA LEU A 409 28.09 -22.74 5.36
C LEU A 409 27.93 -22.93 3.84
N TYR A 410 28.53 -22.06 3.03
CA TYR A 410 28.46 -22.13 1.56
C TYR A 410 29.75 -21.57 0.96
N TRP A 411 30.55 -22.45 0.36
CA TRP A 411 31.88 -22.13 -0.18
C TRP A 411 31.93 -21.92 -1.71
N TRP A 412 30.82 -22.10 -2.43
CA TRP A 412 30.77 -22.17 -3.89
C TRP A 412 30.18 -20.92 -4.58
N GLY A 413 29.91 -19.84 -3.86
CA GLY A 413 29.40 -18.59 -4.43
C GLY A 413 28.91 -17.62 -3.36
N ASP A 414 28.33 -16.49 -3.76
CA ASP A 414 27.58 -15.62 -2.85
C ASP A 414 26.15 -16.15 -2.67
N ALA A 415 25.69 -16.26 -1.43
CA ALA A 415 24.35 -16.71 -1.09
C ALA A 415 23.63 -15.65 -0.26
N ASN A 416 22.34 -15.51 -0.47
CA ASN A 416 21.46 -14.70 0.34
C ASN A 416 20.19 -15.50 0.67
N ILE A 417 19.55 -15.10 1.75
CA ILE A 417 18.25 -15.59 2.17
C ILE A 417 17.42 -14.35 2.44
N SER A 418 16.31 -14.23 1.73
CA SER A 418 15.38 -13.14 1.93
C SER A 418 14.03 -13.62 2.45
N ALA A 419 13.35 -12.75 3.20
CA ALA A 419 12.00 -12.99 3.69
C ALA A 419 11.31 -11.65 3.96
N GLY A 420 10.00 -11.63 3.72
CA GLY A 420 9.11 -10.57 4.17
C GLY A 420 8.46 -10.93 5.51
N ALA A 421 8.11 -9.92 6.30
CA ALA A 421 7.19 -10.09 7.41
C ALA A 421 6.50 -8.77 7.77
N VAL A 422 5.37 -8.89 8.47
CA VAL A 422 4.64 -7.76 9.04
C VAL A 422 4.84 -7.74 10.55
N PHE A 423 5.14 -6.56 11.07
CA PHE A 423 5.34 -6.32 12.50
C PHE A 423 4.38 -5.25 12.99
N TYR A 424 4.00 -5.35 14.25
CA TYR A 424 3.24 -4.30 14.93
C TYR A 424 4.00 -3.78 16.15
N SER A 425 3.68 -2.55 16.53
CA SER A 425 4.17 -1.87 17.73
C SER A 425 2.99 -1.23 18.46
N ARG A 426 3.03 -1.27 19.80
CA ARG A 426 2.08 -0.62 20.71
C ARG A 426 2.70 0.50 21.53
N ASP A 427 3.98 0.78 21.29
CA ASP A 427 4.81 1.74 22.03
C ASP A 427 5.37 2.83 21.09
N GLY A 428 4.66 3.10 19.98
CA GLY A 428 5.04 4.14 19.04
C GLY A 428 6.30 3.83 18.23
N GLY A 429 6.57 2.56 17.93
CA GLY A 429 7.67 2.12 17.07
C GLY A 429 8.99 1.86 17.81
N GLN A 430 8.99 1.85 19.14
CA GLN A 430 10.17 1.54 19.96
C GLN A 430 10.43 0.03 20.06
N GLY A 431 9.36 -0.77 20.02
CA GLY A 431 9.39 -2.21 20.11
C GLY A 431 8.46 -2.85 19.09
N TRP A 432 8.96 -3.88 18.41
CA TRP A 432 8.24 -4.55 17.33
C TRP A 432 7.99 -6.01 17.63
N ARG A 433 6.80 -6.50 17.26
CA ARG A 433 6.42 -7.90 17.34
C ARG A 433 5.94 -8.38 15.99
N ARG A 434 6.49 -9.51 15.52
CA ARG A 434 6.06 -10.14 14.26
C ARG A 434 4.61 -10.62 14.41
N LEU A 435 3.76 -10.35 13.42
CA LEU A 435 2.45 -10.96 13.32
C LEU A 435 2.55 -12.35 12.69
N ALA A 436 1.80 -13.30 13.22
CA ALA A 436 1.61 -14.61 12.61
C ALA A 436 0.58 -14.52 11.47
N LEU A 437 0.98 -13.92 10.36
CA LEU A 437 0.22 -13.92 9.12
C LEU A 437 0.64 -15.11 8.27
N ASP A 438 -0.29 -15.64 7.49
CA ASP A 438 0.00 -16.64 6.46
C ASP A 438 0.48 -15.94 5.17
N ASP A 439 0.92 -16.73 4.17
CA ASP A 439 1.57 -16.29 2.91
C ASP A 439 0.78 -15.25 2.10
N HIS A 440 -0.49 -15.03 2.44
CA HIS A 440 -1.40 -14.08 1.79
C HIS A 440 -1.31 -12.66 2.37
N GLY A 441 -0.59 -12.46 3.46
CA GLY A 441 -0.30 -11.16 4.03
C GLY A 441 -1.52 -10.41 4.59
N VAL A 442 -1.50 -9.08 4.46
CA VAL A 442 -2.53 -8.18 5.00
C VAL A 442 -3.57 -7.88 3.94
N LEU A 443 -4.83 -8.19 4.24
CA LEU A 443 -5.97 -7.88 3.39
C LEU A 443 -6.58 -6.51 3.67
N GLY A 444 -6.32 -5.93 4.84
CA GLY A 444 -6.86 -4.62 5.20
C GLY A 444 -6.41 -4.20 6.59
N PHE A 445 -6.52 -2.90 6.85
CA PHE A 445 -6.20 -2.32 8.15
C PHE A 445 -7.26 -1.27 8.53
N ASP A 446 -7.95 -1.51 9.64
CA ASP A 446 -8.89 -0.59 10.25
C ASP A 446 -8.16 0.22 11.32
N ALA A 447 -7.65 1.39 10.91
CA ALA A 447 -6.89 2.30 11.76
C ALA A 447 -7.70 2.78 12.98
N ALA A 448 -9.02 2.97 12.83
CA ALA A 448 -9.87 3.50 13.89
C ALA A 448 -10.06 2.51 15.05
N SER A 449 -9.95 1.21 14.78
CA SER A 449 -10.05 0.14 15.78
C SER A 449 -8.73 -0.59 16.04
N ASP A 450 -7.64 -0.19 15.39
CA ASP A 450 -6.33 -0.87 15.44
C ASP A 450 -6.44 -2.37 15.10
N ARG A 451 -7.12 -2.69 14.00
CA ARG A 451 -7.32 -4.08 13.55
C ARG A 451 -6.70 -4.32 12.20
N VAL A 452 -6.00 -5.44 12.07
CA VAL A 452 -5.51 -5.96 10.79
C VAL A 452 -6.35 -7.15 10.36
N PHE A 453 -6.59 -7.29 9.06
CA PHE A 453 -7.34 -8.39 8.46
C PHE A 453 -6.45 -9.21 7.56
N TRP A 454 -6.69 -10.51 7.55
CA TRP A 454 -5.93 -11.49 6.76
C TRP A 454 -6.82 -12.70 6.46
N ALA A 455 -6.39 -13.56 5.54
CA ALA A 455 -7.17 -14.72 5.11
C ALA A 455 -6.49 -16.06 5.39
N LYS A 456 -7.32 -17.08 5.63
CA LYS A 456 -6.94 -18.50 5.61
C LYS A 456 -7.91 -19.29 4.75
N PRO A 457 -7.52 -20.44 4.19
CA PRO A 457 -8.48 -21.38 3.65
C PRO A 457 -9.52 -21.77 4.72
N SER A 458 -10.80 -21.73 4.35
CA SER A 458 -11.91 -22.20 5.18
C SER A 458 -12.34 -23.61 4.73
N GLN A 459 -13.09 -24.31 5.59
CA GLN A 459 -13.74 -25.54 5.20
C GLN A 459 -14.75 -25.26 4.06
N ARG A 460 -14.82 -26.20 3.09
CA ARG A 460 -15.73 -26.23 1.92
C ARG A 460 -15.35 -25.36 0.70
N ASP A 461 -14.06 -25.26 0.36
CA ASP A 461 -13.62 -24.50 -0.83
C ASP A 461 -13.94 -22.99 -0.74
N GLY A 462 -13.79 -22.43 0.47
CA GLY A 462 -13.98 -21.01 0.74
C GLY A 462 -12.80 -20.38 1.47
N VAL A 463 -12.92 -19.08 1.77
CA VAL A 463 -11.95 -18.30 2.53
C VAL A 463 -12.53 -17.88 3.88
N GLY A 464 -11.72 -18.01 4.92
CA GLY A 464 -11.98 -17.47 6.25
C GLY A 464 -11.21 -16.16 6.41
N ILE A 465 -11.93 -15.07 6.70
CA ILE A 465 -11.33 -13.79 7.03
C ILE A 465 -11.12 -13.74 8.55
N HIS A 466 -9.90 -13.46 8.95
CA HIS A 466 -9.48 -13.35 10.33
C HIS A 466 -9.02 -11.93 10.63
N THR A 467 -9.02 -11.59 11.91
CA THR A 467 -8.53 -10.31 12.40
C THR A 467 -7.62 -10.49 13.60
N TYR A 468 -6.65 -9.60 13.75
CA TYR A 468 -5.89 -9.39 14.97
C TYR A 468 -6.18 -8.00 15.52
N GLY A 469 -6.43 -7.91 16.83
CA GLY A 469 -6.53 -6.64 17.56
C GLY A 469 -5.15 -6.19 18.04
N LEU A 470 -4.77 -4.95 17.75
CA LEU A 470 -3.43 -4.44 18.03
C LEU A 470 -3.35 -3.51 19.24
N ARG A 471 -4.42 -3.35 20.02
CA ARG A 471 -4.44 -2.55 21.26
C ARG A 471 -3.88 -3.28 22.47
#